data_AF-A0A2V3Q0X9-F1
#
_entry.id   AF-A0A2V3Q0X9-F1
#
_cell.length_a   1.000
_cell.length_b   1.000
_cell.length_c   1.000
_cell.angle_alpha   90.00
_cell.angle_beta   90.00
_cell.angle_gamma   90.00
#
_symmetry.space_group_name_H-M   'P 1'
#
loop_
_entity.id
_entity.type
_entity.pdbx_description
1 polymer ?
#
loop_
_entity_poly.entity_id
_entity_poly.type
_entity_poly.pdbx_seq_one_letter_code
_entity_poly.pdbx_strand_id
1 'polypeptide(L)'
;MIDIKVKIHDKFSFEFKISFIATRKSIENDINEFSINTWMFVPNSLDINRSTYSKEQFYKDTQSNVRLITPIYGLKDIYASENSPLSRLQKAFENQINNPDSEENISDYTFQIKMFSAIFKSASRDRAYHIIEEKDDNKVAEMVRDYIHDMTEIARHYRKFETIKDVPSISEDLQQYFSFGDDFIGNIIQQQSFRIMRGIENRSAYQKVKAQLLDLIKSENEYKRKKNYSLLDTTDPSNNYLVVMRRGILKKFIESDLFLYTKKTKDGALAEQFYYGIAAATSMIFATVVSFSAQLHYGNFTTPLFFALVISYVFKDRIKDLMRYYFSTQLGKKYYDTKRELEIQDKKIGWTKEAFDFAPESKVPAEIMNIRKRTPLVEAENRIYNEQIILYKKLVNLSSSAIKRYKGYQFAGINDVTRFNLTHFIQKMDNEYIPIYVPDEQDGYIKMTSEKVYALHFILRCQGHENLYFRKFRLLFNRGGIKEITEIYD
;
A
#
# COMPACT_ATOMS: atom_id res chain seq x y z
N MET A 1 0.75 -1.80 -17.43
CA MET A 1 1.35 -3.04 -16.90
C MET A 1 1.04 -3.13 -15.40
N ILE A 2 0.86 -4.34 -14.86
CA ILE A 2 0.74 -4.59 -13.41
C ILE A 2 2.00 -5.34 -12.98
N ASP A 3 2.72 -4.85 -11.97
CA ASP A 3 3.80 -5.57 -11.29
C ASP A 3 3.45 -5.75 -9.81
N ILE A 4 3.74 -6.92 -9.24
CA ILE A 4 3.40 -7.23 -7.83
C ILE A 4 4.66 -7.68 -7.10
N LYS A 5 4.93 -7.07 -5.96
CA LYS A 5 5.98 -7.50 -5.04
C LYS A 5 5.37 -7.80 -3.70
N VAL A 6 5.67 -8.97 -3.17
CA VAL A 6 5.14 -9.48 -1.92
C VAL A 6 6.25 -9.52 -0.89
N LYS A 7 5.96 -9.12 0.34
CA LYS A 7 6.91 -9.26 1.46
C LYS A 7 6.17 -9.35 2.78
N ILE A 8 6.83 -9.93 3.77
CA ILE A 8 6.43 -9.85 5.18
C ILE A 8 6.74 -8.44 5.67
N HIS A 9 5.78 -7.77 6.30
CA HIS A 9 5.94 -6.42 6.83
C HIS A 9 6.36 -6.46 8.30
N ASP A 10 5.62 -7.24 9.10
CA ASP A 10 5.87 -7.47 10.52
C ASP A 10 5.42 -8.89 10.88
N LYS A 11 5.42 -9.21 12.17
CA LYS A 11 5.06 -10.53 12.70
C LYS A 11 3.68 -11.02 12.26
N PHE A 12 2.71 -10.14 12.02
CA PHE A 12 1.32 -10.49 11.73
C PHE A 12 0.79 -9.90 10.43
N SER A 13 1.61 -9.14 9.70
CA SER A 13 1.18 -8.44 8.48
C SER A 13 2.10 -8.73 7.31
N PHE A 14 1.52 -8.92 6.12
CA PHE A 14 2.24 -8.95 4.85
C PHE A 14 1.71 -7.87 3.91
N GLU A 15 2.53 -7.48 2.93
CA GLU A 15 2.24 -6.39 1.99
C GLU A 15 2.29 -6.91 0.54
N PHE A 16 1.22 -6.65 -0.21
CA PHE A 16 1.25 -6.60 -1.67
C PHE A 16 1.54 -5.17 -2.12
N LYS A 17 2.74 -4.95 -2.64
CA LYS A 17 3.08 -3.72 -3.36
C LYS A 17 2.80 -3.94 -4.83
N ILE A 18 1.74 -3.30 -5.33
CA ILE A 18 1.26 -3.44 -6.69
C ILE A 18 1.55 -2.14 -7.45
N SER A 19 2.32 -2.23 -8.53
CA SER A 19 2.60 -1.11 -9.42
C SER A 19 1.66 -1.15 -10.62
N PHE A 20 0.87 -0.10 -10.80
CA PHE A 20 0.02 0.13 -11.96
C PHE A 20 0.67 1.16 -12.86
N ILE A 21 1.25 0.70 -13.97
CA ILE A 21 1.95 1.56 -14.94
C ILE A 21 0.96 2.00 -16.01
N ALA A 22 0.72 3.32 -16.08
CA ALA A 22 -0.21 3.96 -16.99
C ALA A 22 0.53 4.50 -18.24
N THR A 23 0.40 3.80 -19.35
CA THR A 23 1.07 4.14 -20.62
C THR A 23 0.07 4.67 -21.63
N ARG A 24 0.21 5.94 -22.03
CA ARG A 24 -0.48 6.49 -23.21
C ARG A 24 0.10 5.86 -24.48
N LYS A 25 -0.69 5.07 -25.20
CA LYS A 25 -0.31 4.48 -26.50
C LYS A 25 -0.81 5.30 -27.70
N SER A 26 -1.97 5.94 -27.57
CA SER A 26 -2.55 6.83 -28.60
C SER A 26 -3.18 8.06 -27.94
N ILE A 27 -3.61 9.04 -28.74
CA ILE A 27 -4.33 10.21 -28.24
C ILE A 27 -5.68 9.79 -27.62
N GLU A 28 -6.32 8.76 -28.17
CA GLU A 28 -7.64 8.25 -27.79
C GLU A 28 -7.58 7.34 -26.53
N ASN A 29 -6.49 6.59 -26.33
CA ASN A 29 -6.32 5.67 -25.18
C ASN A 29 -5.51 6.31 -24.05
N ASP A 30 -6.07 7.37 -23.45
CA ASP A 30 -5.47 8.01 -22.26
C ASP A 30 -5.79 7.27 -20.96
N ILE A 31 -6.99 6.67 -20.89
CA ILE A 31 -7.49 5.98 -19.70
C ILE A 31 -6.99 4.54 -19.71
N ASN A 32 -6.32 4.17 -18.62
CA ASN A 32 -5.80 2.84 -18.39
C ASN A 32 -6.61 2.18 -17.26
N GLU A 33 -7.24 1.05 -17.56
CA GLU A 33 -7.96 0.24 -16.57
C GLU A 33 -7.16 -1.02 -16.20
N PHE A 34 -7.13 -1.34 -14.91
CA PHE A 34 -6.47 -2.50 -14.34
C PHE A 34 -7.43 -3.18 -13.38
N SER A 35 -7.56 -4.51 -13.47
CA SER A 35 -8.33 -5.30 -12.53
C SER A 35 -7.49 -6.42 -11.92
N ILE A 36 -7.69 -6.65 -10.63
CA ILE A 36 -7.06 -7.72 -9.88
C ILE A 36 -8.14 -8.41 -9.06
N ASN A 37 -8.32 -9.70 -9.32
CA ASN A 37 -9.14 -10.56 -8.49
C ASN A 37 -8.20 -11.47 -7.69
N THR A 38 -8.31 -11.42 -6.37
CA THR A 38 -7.53 -12.23 -5.44
C THR A 38 -8.46 -13.23 -4.75
N TRP A 39 -8.27 -14.51 -5.02
CA TRP A 39 -8.92 -15.59 -4.27
C TRP A 39 -7.99 -16.02 -3.15
N MET A 40 -8.46 -15.93 -1.90
CA MET A 40 -7.75 -16.40 -0.71
C MET A 40 -8.45 -17.65 -0.21
N PHE A 41 -7.73 -18.77 -0.21
CA PHE A 41 -8.23 -20.06 0.24
C PHE A 41 -7.80 -20.24 1.69
N VAL A 42 -8.78 -20.26 2.59
CA VAL A 42 -8.57 -20.22 4.04
C VAL A 42 -8.70 -21.64 4.63
N PRO A 43 -7.75 -22.07 5.47
CA PRO A 43 -7.86 -23.35 6.17
C PRO A 43 -9.13 -23.45 7.01
N ASN A 44 -9.83 -24.58 6.92
CA ASN A 44 -11.11 -24.82 7.59
C ASN A 44 -11.01 -24.68 9.11
N SER A 45 -9.87 -25.09 9.68
CA SER A 45 -9.60 -25.07 11.12
C SER A 45 -9.61 -23.66 11.74
N LEU A 46 -9.54 -22.60 10.95
CA LEU A 46 -9.46 -21.22 11.47
C LEU A 46 -10.83 -20.59 11.72
N ASP A 47 -11.91 -21.24 11.27
CA ASP A 47 -13.29 -20.74 11.41
C ASP A 47 -13.42 -19.27 10.98
N ILE A 48 -12.88 -18.97 9.79
CA ILE A 48 -12.98 -17.68 9.08
C ILE A 48 -13.98 -17.85 7.95
N ASN A 49 -15.18 -17.32 8.12
CA ASN A 49 -16.28 -17.45 7.18
C ASN A 49 -17.20 -16.22 7.25
N ARG A 50 -18.31 -16.24 6.49
CA ARG A 50 -19.28 -15.14 6.41
C ARG A 50 -19.86 -14.71 7.77
N SER A 51 -19.96 -15.61 8.76
CA SER A 51 -20.52 -15.28 10.08
C SER A 51 -19.46 -14.83 11.09
N THR A 52 -18.21 -15.28 10.96
CA THR A 52 -17.13 -14.99 11.92
C THR A 52 -16.16 -13.91 11.47
N TYR A 53 -16.14 -13.57 10.18
CA TYR A 53 -15.25 -12.55 9.63
C TYR A 53 -16.00 -11.66 8.64
N SER A 54 -16.48 -10.52 9.13
CA SER A 54 -17.29 -9.60 8.34
C SER A 54 -16.46 -8.77 7.35
N LYS A 55 -17.15 -8.14 6.40
CA LYS A 55 -16.55 -7.18 5.46
C LYS A 55 -15.91 -5.99 6.17
N GLU A 56 -16.55 -5.49 7.23
CA GLU A 56 -16.01 -4.40 8.06
C GLU A 56 -14.72 -4.85 8.73
N GLN A 57 -14.66 -6.10 9.21
CA GLN A 57 -13.45 -6.65 9.81
C GLN A 57 -12.32 -6.78 8.78
N PHE A 58 -12.63 -7.27 7.58
CA PHE A 58 -11.68 -7.30 6.47
C PHE A 58 -11.07 -5.92 6.17
N TYR A 59 -11.89 -4.87 6.11
CA TYR A 59 -11.40 -3.51 5.85
C TYR A 59 -10.71 -2.84 7.05
N LYS A 60 -10.84 -3.37 8.27
CA LYS A 60 -10.00 -2.98 9.43
C LYS A 60 -8.63 -3.65 9.36
N ASP A 61 -8.60 -4.90 8.92
CA ASP A 61 -7.38 -5.70 8.80
C ASP A 61 -6.60 -5.40 7.51
N THR A 62 -7.23 -4.71 6.55
CA THR A 62 -6.63 -4.36 5.27
C THR A 62 -6.43 -2.86 5.13
N GLN A 63 -5.17 -2.42 5.03
CA GLN A 63 -4.82 -1.03 4.77
C GLN A 63 -4.19 -0.90 3.39
N SER A 64 -4.77 -0.07 2.52
CA SER A 64 -4.20 0.25 1.21
C SER A 64 -3.75 1.71 1.20
N ASN A 65 -2.47 1.92 0.91
CA ASN A 65 -1.85 3.23 0.71
C ASN A 65 -1.42 3.38 -0.75
N VAL A 66 -1.97 4.38 -1.43
CA VAL A 66 -1.69 4.65 -2.84
C VAL A 66 -0.74 5.84 -2.97
N ARG A 67 0.31 5.70 -3.77
CA ARG A 67 1.29 6.75 -4.03
C ARG A 67 1.78 6.70 -5.46
N LEU A 68 2.29 7.81 -6.00
CA LEU A 68 2.96 7.85 -7.28
C LEU A 68 4.20 6.94 -7.31
N ILE A 69 4.49 6.38 -8.47
CA ILE A 69 5.78 5.73 -8.73
C ILE A 69 6.83 6.83 -8.81
N THR A 70 7.78 6.83 -7.89
CA THR A 70 8.93 7.75 -7.91
C THR A 70 9.60 7.68 -9.29
N PRO A 71 9.86 8.83 -9.95
CA PRO A 71 10.59 8.88 -11.20
C PRO A 71 11.92 8.11 -11.12
N ILE A 72 12.25 7.39 -12.18
CA ILE A 72 13.43 6.51 -12.22
C ILE A 72 14.63 7.33 -12.71
N TYR A 73 15.69 7.37 -11.91
CA TYR A 73 16.96 8.04 -12.21
C TYR A 73 18.13 7.16 -11.78
N GLY A 74 19.22 7.14 -12.56
CA GLY A 74 20.53 6.73 -12.06
C GLY A 74 21.12 7.80 -11.13
N LEU A 75 22.08 7.45 -10.28
CA LEU A 75 22.70 8.42 -9.37
C LEU A 75 23.35 9.58 -10.14
N LYS A 76 24.14 9.28 -11.17
CA LYS A 76 24.75 10.30 -12.04
C LYS A 76 23.73 11.22 -12.71
N ASP A 77 22.56 10.70 -13.10
CA ASP A 77 21.51 11.47 -13.78
C ASP A 77 20.86 12.53 -12.87
N ILE A 78 21.01 12.38 -11.54
CA ILE A 78 20.48 13.31 -10.54
C ILE A 78 21.11 14.70 -10.67
N TYR A 79 22.37 14.77 -11.13
CA TYR A 79 23.12 16.03 -11.20
C TYR A 79 23.77 16.32 -12.56
N ALA A 80 23.94 15.33 -13.43
CA ALA A 80 24.71 15.52 -14.68
C ALA A 80 23.89 16.08 -15.87
N SER A 81 22.56 15.97 -15.85
CA SER A 81 21.72 16.37 -17.00
C SER A 81 21.12 17.78 -16.86
N GLU A 82 20.89 18.47 -17.98
CA GLU A 82 20.30 19.82 -17.98
C GLU A 82 18.91 19.86 -17.30
N ASN A 83 18.13 18.80 -17.45
CA ASN A 83 16.79 18.63 -16.84
C ASN A 83 16.81 17.73 -15.60
N SER A 84 17.97 17.62 -14.95
CA SER A 84 18.17 16.80 -13.76
C SER A 84 17.33 17.28 -12.57
N PRO A 85 17.04 16.41 -11.59
CA PRO A 85 16.50 16.80 -10.30
C PRO A 85 17.27 17.95 -9.65
N LEU A 86 18.62 17.97 -9.76
CA LEU A 86 19.43 19.06 -9.24
C LEU A 86 19.15 20.39 -9.94
N SER A 87 19.08 20.41 -11.28
CA SER A 87 18.78 21.63 -12.04
C SER A 87 17.39 22.18 -11.71
N ARG A 88 16.43 21.32 -11.40
CA ARG A 88 15.07 21.71 -10.97
C ARG A 88 15.08 22.29 -9.57
N LEU A 89 15.79 21.66 -8.65
CA LEU A 89 15.99 22.14 -7.30
C LEU A 89 16.64 23.54 -7.32
N GLN A 90 17.69 23.72 -8.12
CA GLN A 90 18.37 25.00 -8.27
C GLN A 90 17.43 26.10 -8.75
N LYS A 91 16.65 25.84 -9.82
CA LYS A 91 15.67 26.80 -10.34
C LYS A 91 14.62 27.19 -9.31
N ALA A 92 14.11 26.22 -8.54
CA ALA A 92 13.13 26.51 -7.49
C ALA A 92 13.72 27.38 -6.38
N PHE A 93 15.01 27.19 -6.06
CA PHE A 93 15.70 27.99 -5.04
C PHE A 93 15.95 29.41 -5.54
N GLU A 94 16.41 29.57 -6.78
CA GLU A 94 16.58 30.88 -7.42
C GLU A 94 15.26 31.64 -7.51
N ASN A 95 14.17 30.98 -7.92
CA ASN A 95 12.84 31.58 -7.98
C ASN A 95 12.35 32.02 -6.60
N GLN A 96 12.58 31.20 -5.56
CA GLN A 96 12.20 31.52 -4.19
C GLN A 96 13.00 32.70 -3.62
N ILE A 97 14.30 32.82 -3.96
CA ILE A 97 15.11 33.98 -3.55
C ILE A 97 14.63 35.26 -4.25
N ASN A 98 14.29 35.17 -5.54
CA ASN A 98 13.87 36.31 -6.35
C ASN A 98 12.46 36.82 -5.99
N ASN A 99 11.55 35.92 -5.59
CA ASN A 99 10.19 36.28 -5.19
C ASN A 99 9.74 35.45 -3.97
N PRO A 100 10.14 35.86 -2.76
CA PRO A 100 9.96 35.09 -1.52
C PRO A 100 8.52 34.92 -1.05
N ASP A 101 7.66 35.90 -1.35
CA ASP A 101 6.27 35.93 -0.85
C ASP A 101 5.28 35.15 -1.74
N SER A 102 5.75 34.59 -2.85
CA SER A 102 4.91 33.81 -3.77
C SER A 102 4.58 32.43 -3.20
N GLU A 103 3.30 32.18 -2.92
CA GLU A 103 2.81 30.86 -2.48
C GLU A 103 3.16 29.73 -3.47
N GLU A 104 3.17 30.03 -4.77
CA GLU A 104 3.56 29.07 -5.81
C GLU A 104 5.04 28.69 -5.68
N ASN A 105 5.92 29.67 -5.43
CA ASN A 105 7.34 29.43 -5.26
C ASN A 105 7.64 28.66 -3.97
N ILE A 106 6.95 28.98 -2.87
CA ILE A 106 7.06 28.26 -1.59
C ILE A 106 6.67 26.79 -1.76
N SER A 107 5.56 26.55 -2.47
CA SER A 107 5.07 25.21 -2.80
C SER A 107 6.03 24.44 -3.71
N ASP A 108 6.57 25.09 -4.75
CA ASP A 108 7.54 24.45 -5.65
C ASP A 108 8.87 24.18 -4.96
N TYR A 109 9.40 25.12 -4.17
CA TYR A 109 10.60 24.96 -3.35
C TYR A 109 10.51 23.71 -2.47
N THR A 110 9.43 23.61 -1.70
CA THR A 110 9.19 22.48 -0.79
C THR A 110 9.04 21.17 -1.58
N PHE A 111 8.31 21.20 -2.69
CA PHE A 111 8.12 20.04 -3.55
C PHE A 111 9.44 19.56 -4.16
N GLN A 112 10.31 20.45 -4.66
CA GLN A 112 11.59 20.05 -5.27
C GLN A 112 12.53 19.44 -4.23
N ILE A 113 12.59 19.94 -3.00
CA ILE A 113 13.38 19.31 -1.92
C ILE A 113 12.92 17.88 -1.67
N LYS A 114 11.61 17.69 -1.50
CA LYS A 114 11.00 16.38 -1.25
C LYS A 114 11.24 15.43 -2.43
N MET A 115 11.00 15.88 -3.65
CA MET A 115 11.20 15.08 -4.86
C MET A 115 12.66 14.70 -5.09
N PHE A 116 13.58 15.65 -4.96
CA PHE A 116 15.03 15.39 -5.05
C PHE A 116 15.45 14.33 -4.05
N SER A 117 15.05 14.48 -2.78
CA SER A 117 15.36 13.55 -1.71
C SER A 117 14.74 12.17 -1.93
N ALA A 118 13.51 12.09 -2.42
CA ALA A 118 12.83 10.84 -2.72
C ALA A 118 13.46 10.10 -3.91
N ILE A 119 13.84 10.82 -4.96
CA ILE A 119 14.57 10.30 -6.12
C ILE A 119 15.94 9.78 -5.69
N PHE A 120 16.70 10.59 -4.93
CA PHE A 120 17.99 10.21 -4.38
C PHE A 120 17.90 8.91 -3.57
N LYS A 121 16.90 8.78 -2.70
CA LYS A 121 16.64 7.55 -1.97
C LYS A 121 16.40 6.34 -2.88
N SER A 122 15.56 6.48 -3.91
CA SER A 122 15.29 5.34 -4.81
C SER A 122 16.53 4.96 -5.60
N ALA A 123 17.20 5.93 -6.24
CA ALA A 123 18.41 5.72 -7.03
C ALA A 123 19.53 5.09 -6.20
N SER A 124 19.74 5.57 -4.97
CA SER A 124 20.74 5.04 -4.04
C SER A 124 20.45 3.59 -3.64
N ARG A 125 19.18 3.27 -3.36
CA ARG A 125 18.76 1.90 -3.04
C ARG A 125 18.97 0.97 -4.23
N ASP A 126 18.55 1.39 -5.41
CA ASP A 126 18.60 0.56 -6.61
C ASP A 126 20.06 0.32 -7.04
N ARG A 127 20.92 1.35 -6.94
CA ARG A 127 22.37 1.20 -7.12
C ARG A 127 23.00 0.26 -6.09
N ALA A 128 22.61 0.36 -4.81
CA ALA A 128 23.13 -0.53 -3.77
C ALA A 128 22.74 -2.00 -4.03
N TYR A 129 21.50 -2.29 -4.44
CA TYR A 129 21.11 -3.64 -4.82
C TYR A 129 21.90 -4.15 -6.02
N HIS A 130 22.05 -3.32 -7.06
CA HIS A 130 22.84 -3.69 -8.24
C HIS A 130 24.30 -4.02 -7.90
N ILE A 131 24.93 -3.29 -6.96
CA ILE A 131 26.28 -3.60 -6.45
C ILE A 131 26.30 -4.96 -5.72
N ILE A 132 25.29 -5.25 -4.91
CA ILE A 132 25.24 -6.49 -4.12
C ILE A 132 25.00 -7.72 -5.02
N GLU A 133 24.18 -7.57 -6.05
CA GLU A 133 23.83 -8.64 -7.00
C GLU A 133 24.93 -8.93 -8.04
N GLU A 134 25.84 -7.99 -8.30
CA GLU A 134 26.98 -8.19 -9.20
C GLU A 134 27.92 -9.28 -8.67
N LYS A 135 28.29 -10.25 -9.51
CA LYS A 135 29.08 -11.43 -9.12
C LYS A 135 30.58 -11.20 -9.21
N ASP A 136 31.04 -10.29 -10.07
CA ASP A 136 32.47 -10.00 -10.26
C ASP A 136 33.00 -9.02 -9.20
N ASP A 137 33.90 -9.51 -8.33
CA ASP A 137 34.47 -8.73 -7.23
C ASP A 137 35.30 -7.51 -7.68
N ASN A 138 35.89 -7.52 -8.87
CA ASN A 138 36.61 -6.35 -9.40
C ASN A 138 35.64 -5.27 -9.88
N LYS A 139 34.55 -5.68 -10.54
CA LYS A 139 33.47 -4.76 -10.93
C LYS A 139 32.77 -4.18 -9.72
N VAL A 140 32.51 -4.99 -8.68
CA VAL A 140 31.97 -4.48 -7.41
C VAL A 140 32.84 -3.36 -6.85
N ALA A 141 34.16 -3.54 -6.85
CA ALA A 141 35.07 -2.52 -6.35
C ALA A 141 35.02 -1.21 -7.16
N GLU A 142 34.91 -1.29 -8.48
CA GLU A 142 34.70 -0.14 -9.36
C GLU A 142 33.36 0.54 -9.12
N MET A 143 32.27 -0.23 -9.09
CA MET A 143 30.93 0.28 -8.89
C MET A 143 30.74 0.96 -7.54
N VAL A 144 31.44 0.49 -6.50
CA VAL A 144 31.47 1.14 -5.18
C VAL A 144 32.21 2.47 -5.23
N ARG A 145 33.32 2.59 -5.98
CA ARG A 145 34.00 3.88 -6.17
C ARG A 145 33.09 4.89 -6.86
N ASP A 146 32.40 4.47 -7.93
CA ASP A 146 31.42 5.33 -8.62
C ASP A 146 30.29 5.75 -7.68
N TYR A 147 29.77 4.79 -6.89
CA TYR A 147 28.73 5.06 -5.91
C TYR A 147 29.19 6.10 -4.87
N ILE A 148 30.41 5.97 -4.33
CA ILE A 148 30.96 6.93 -3.36
C ILE A 148 31.10 8.31 -4.01
N HIS A 149 31.60 8.38 -5.24
CA HIS A 149 31.73 9.62 -6.00
C HIS A 149 30.36 10.30 -6.19
N ASP A 150 29.39 9.58 -6.76
CA ASP A 150 28.06 10.12 -7.02
C ASP A 150 27.37 10.58 -5.73
N MET A 151 27.45 9.79 -4.65
CA MET A 151 26.88 10.15 -3.34
C MET A 151 27.48 11.45 -2.79
N THR A 152 28.80 11.59 -2.91
CA THR A 152 29.52 12.78 -2.44
C THR A 152 29.15 13.99 -3.27
N GLU A 153 29.09 13.86 -4.60
CA GLU A 153 28.73 14.95 -5.49
C GLU A 153 27.29 15.42 -5.27
N ILE A 154 26.33 14.49 -5.16
CA ILE A 154 24.93 14.83 -4.92
C ILE A 154 24.77 15.58 -3.58
N ALA A 155 25.40 15.08 -2.50
CA ALA A 155 25.36 15.73 -1.19
C ALA A 155 26.01 17.12 -1.24
N ARG A 156 27.19 17.23 -1.87
CA ARG A 156 27.90 18.50 -2.05
C ARG A 156 27.05 19.51 -2.80
N HIS A 157 26.41 19.11 -3.89
CA HIS A 157 25.56 19.98 -4.69
C HIS A 157 24.30 20.42 -3.96
N TYR A 158 23.64 19.54 -3.21
CA TYR A 158 22.51 19.92 -2.37
C TYR A 158 22.93 20.94 -1.28
N ARG A 159 24.07 20.69 -0.63
CA ARG A 159 24.58 21.52 0.48
C ARG A 159 25.13 22.87 0.05
N LYS A 160 25.51 23.06 -1.22
CA LYS A 160 25.89 24.38 -1.76
C LYS A 160 24.81 25.44 -1.58
N PHE A 161 23.55 25.01 -1.56
CA PHE A 161 22.42 25.89 -1.36
C PHE A 161 22.16 26.27 0.10
N GLU A 162 23.02 25.86 1.03
CA GLU A 162 22.88 26.24 2.43
C GLU A 162 22.94 27.75 2.66
N THR A 163 23.58 28.50 1.76
CA THR A 163 23.59 29.97 1.76
C THR A 163 22.19 30.59 1.73
N ILE A 164 21.16 29.82 1.36
CA ILE A 164 19.77 30.28 1.46
C ILE A 164 19.35 30.63 2.89
N LYS A 165 20.00 30.05 3.91
CA LYS A 165 19.76 30.39 5.32
C LYS A 165 20.24 31.79 5.68
N ASP A 166 21.19 32.33 4.92
CA ASP A 166 21.74 33.67 5.13
C ASP A 166 20.90 34.76 4.48
N VAL A 167 19.84 34.39 3.73
CA VAL A 167 18.96 35.32 3.02
C VAL A 167 17.82 35.74 3.96
N PRO A 168 17.75 37.03 4.39
CA PRO A 168 16.77 37.47 5.40
C PRO A 168 15.31 37.35 4.96
N SER A 169 15.05 37.33 3.65
CA SER A 169 13.70 37.22 3.09
C SER A 169 13.14 35.79 3.09
N ILE A 170 13.93 34.79 3.46
CA ILE A 170 13.49 33.40 3.53
C ILE A 170 13.01 33.07 4.94
N SER A 171 11.76 32.62 5.07
CA SER A 171 11.16 32.27 6.35
C SER A 171 11.89 31.11 7.05
N GLU A 172 11.81 31.09 8.38
CA GLU A 172 12.44 30.06 9.21
C GLU A 172 11.95 28.64 8.86
N ASP A 173 10.66 28.50 8.52
CA ASP A 173 10.06 27.23 8.08
C ASP A 173 10.73 26.67 6.81
N LEU A 174 11.02 27.53 5.82
CA LEU A 174 11.68 27.12 4.59
C LEU A 174 13.12 26.64 4.86
N GLN A 175 13.82 27.33 5.76
CA GLN A 175 15.16 26.91 6.20
C GLN A 175 15.13 25.55 6.93
N GLN A 176 14.06 25.29 7.70
CA GLN A 176 13.84 23.99 8.32
C GLN A 176 13.56 22.91 7.27
N TYR A 177 12.74 23.18 6.26
CA TYR A 177 12.45 22.22 5.18
C TYR A 177 13.72 21.83 4.40
N PHE A 178 14.60 22.80 4.12
CA PHE A 178 15.92 22.51 3.56
C PHE A 178 16.72 21.55 4.45
N SER A 179 16.75 21.85 5.75
CA SER A 179 17.49 21.06 6.75
C SER A 179 16.90 19.65 6.93
N PHE A 180 15.58 19.48 6.76
CA PHE A 180 14.94 18.16 6.76
C PHE A 180 15.38 17.33 5.55
N GLY A 181 15.48 17.95 4.37
CA GLY A 181 16.03 17.30 3.18
C GLY A 181 17.50 16.88 3.36
N ASP A 182 18.34 17.76 3.92
CA ASP A 182 19.76 17.46 4.16
C ASP A 182 19.97 16.33 5.19
N ASP A 183 19.30 16.39 6.35
CA ASP A 183 19.34 15.31 7.36
C ASP A 183 18.86 14.00 6.74
N PHE A 184 17.80 14.03 5.93
CA PHE A 184 17.32 12.85 5.23
C PHE A 184 18.35 12.29 4.23
N ILE A 185 18.97 13.12 3.39
CA ILE A 185 20.03 12.73 2.45
C ILE A 185 21.18 12.06 3.20
N GLY A 186 21.66 12.67 4.29
CA GLY A 186 22.71 12.09 5.13
C GLY A 186 22.32 10.72 5.71
N ASN A 187 21.08 10.57 6.18
CA ASN A 187 20.56 9.29 6.65
C ASN A 187 20.51 8.22 5.52
N ILE A 188 20.18 8.61 4.28
CA ILE A 188 20.18 7.69 3.13
C ILE A 188 21.59 7.25 2.76
N ILE A 189 22.57 8.16 2.75
CA ILE A 189 23.99 7.84 2.49
C ILE A 189 24.47 6.77 3.47
N GLN A 190 24.22 6.98 4.76
CA GLN A 190 24.57 6.00 5.80
C GLN A 190 23.84 4.67 5.58
N GLN A 191 22.52 4.71 5.40
CA GLN A 191 21.69 3.51 5.28
C GLN A 191 22.12 2.62 4.10
N GLN A 192 22.35 3.21 2.92
CA GLN A 192 22.71 2.43 1.74
C GLN A 192 24.18 1.99 1.77
N SER A 193 25.08 2.79 2.35
CA SER A 193 26.49 2.38 2.50
C SER A 193 26.62 1.19 3.45
N PHE A 194 25.92 1.20 4.59
CA PHE A 194 25.84 0.03 5.47
C PHE A 194 25.11 -1.17 4.84
N ARG A 195 24.16 -0.94 3.92
CA ARG A 195 23.53 -2.02 3.15
C ARG A 195 24.55 -2.69 2.23
N ILE A 196 25.34 -1.92 1.49
CA ILE A 196 26.41 -2.45 0.64
C ILE A 196 27.39 -3.24 1.50
N MET A 197 27.91 -2.64 2.58
CA MET A 197 28.87 -3.29 3.47
C MET A 197 28.38 -4.66 3.95
N ARG A 198 27.13 -4.76 4.43
CA ARG A 198 26.53 -6.04 4.86
C ARG A 198 26.30 -7.00 3.70
N GLY A 199 25.85 -6.50 2.55
CA GLY A 199 25.54 -7.34 1.39
C GLY A 199 26.77 -7.98 0.75
N ILE A 200 27.96 -7.39 0.92
CA ILE A 200 29.22 -7.93 0.40
C ILE A 200 30.19 -8.40 1.49
N GLU A 201 29.78 -8.43 2.77
CA GLU A 201 30.70 -8.63 3.92
C GLU A 201 31.54 -9.91 3.84
N ASN A 202 30.97 -10.96 3.23
CA ASN A 202 31.61 -12.28 3.06
C ASN A 202 32.38 -12.42 1.74
N ARG A 203 32.54 -11.34 0.96
CA ARG A 203 33.21 -11.34 -0.37
C ARG A 203 34.60 -10.73 -0.30
N SER A 204 35.49 -11.12 -1.21
CA SER A 204 36.86 -10.56 -1.26
C SER A 204 36.85 -9.07 -1.63
N ALA A 205 35.86 -8.63 -2.42
CA ALA A 205 35.63 -7.23 -2.75
C ALA A 205 35.50 -6.33 -1.51
N TYR A 206 34.91 -6.83 -0.41
CA TYR A 206 34.70 -6.03 0.79
C TYR A 206 36.00 -5.48 1.37
N GLN A 207 37.06 -6.29 1.42
CA GLN A 207 38.36 -5.84 1.94
C GLN A 207 38.95 -4.71 1.11
N LYS A 208 38.67 -4.67 -0.20
CA LYS A 208 39.14 -3.61 -1.11
C LYS A 208 38.42 -2.27 -0.90
N VAL A 209 37.14 -2.29 -0.50
CA VAL A 209 36.29 -1.09 -0.45
C VAL A 209 35.86 -0.66 0.95
N LYS A 210 36.05 -1.50 1.97
CA LYS A 210 35.61 -1.25 3.35
C LYS A 210 36.11 0.08 3.89
N ALA A 211 37.39 0.39 3.68
CA ALA A 211 37.98 1.65 4.13
C ALA A 211 37.28 2.86 3.49
N GLN A 212 37.10 2.83 2.17
CA GLN A 212 36.46 3.91 1.41
C GLN A 212 34.99 4.15 1.83
N LEU A 213 34.23 3.07 2.05
CA LEU A 213 32.86 3.17 2.55
C LEU A 213 32.79 3.69 3.99
N LEU A 214 33.73 3.28 4.85
CA LEU A 214 33.84 3.80 6.21
C LEU A 214 34.18 5.28 6.22
N ASP A 215 35.08 5.72 5.35
CA ASP A 215 35.47 7.13 5.26
C ASP A 215 34.30 8.02 4.81
N LEU A 216 33.49 7.56 3.83
CA LEU A 216 32.24 8.24 3.45
C LEU A 216 31.27 8.38 4.65
N ILE A 217 31.12 7.32 5.46
CA ILE A 217 30.25 7.34 6.63
C ILE A 217 30.81 8.26 7.73
N LYS A 218 32.13 8.25 7.95
CA LYS A 218 32.79 9.12 8.93
C LYS A 218 32.65 10.59 8.54
N SER A 219 32.92 10.95 7.29
CA SER A 219 32.74 12.32 6.80
C SER A 219 31.29 12.79 6.96
N GLU A 220 30.33 11.90 6.70
CA GLU A 220 28.91 12.22 6.90
C GLU A 220 28.55 12.37 8.39
N ASN A 221 29.08 11.53 9.28
CA ASN A 221 28.89 11.69 10.72
C ASN A 221 29.47 13.00 11.24
N GLU A 222 30.66 13.39 10.79
CA GLU A 222 31.28 14.66 11.14
C GLU A 222 30.45 15.85 10.67
N TYR A 223 29.93 15.79 9.45
CA TYR A 223 29.00 16.80 8.93
C TYR A 223 27.73 16.90 9.79
N LYS A 224 27.09 15.76 10.09
CA LYS A 224 25.89 15.72 10.93
C LYS A 224 26.13 16.28 12.33
N ARG A 225 27.30 16.04 12.94
CA ARG A 225 27.69 16.67 14.21
C ARG A 225 27.78 18.19 14.08
N LYS A 226 28.42 18.71 13.03
CA LYS A 226 28.51 20.16 12.78
C LYS A 226 27.13 20.82 12.59
N LYS A 227 26.15 20.08 12.06
CA LYS A 227 24.77 20.54 11.87
C LYS A 227 23.82 20.22 13.02
N ASN A 228 24.31 19.62 14.11
CA ASN A 228 23.50 19.17 15.25
C ASN A 228 22.36 18.20 14.84
N TYR A 229 22.58 17.37 13.81
CA TYR A 229 21.64 16.33 13.41
C TYR A 229 21.80 15.09 14.28
N SER A 230 20.68 14.41 14.54
CA SER A 230 20.65 13.25 15.43
C SER A 230 21.48 12.07 14.87
N LEU A 231 22.31 11.49 15.73
CA LEU A 231 23.20 10.36 15.46
C LEU A 231 22.92 9.23 16.44
N LEU A 232 23.15 8.00 16.00
CA LEU A 232 23.05 6.83 16.88
C LEU A 232 24.22 6.81 17.87
N ASP A 233 23.94 6.37 19.08
CA ASP A 233 24.91 6.24 20.16
C ASP A 233 24.84 4.83 20.75
N THR A 234 25.96 4.11 20.79
CA THR A 234 26.02 2.77 21.38
C THR A 234 25.80 2.75 22.89
N THR A 235 25.95 3.90 23.56
CA THR A 235 25.86 4.04 25.01
C THR A 235 24.50 4.57 25.49
N ASP A 236 23.71 5.18 24.60
CA ASP A 236 22.40 5.77 24.92
C ASP A 236 21.27 5.15 24.08
N PRO A 237 20.60 4.10 24.60
CA PRO A 237 19.42 3.51 23.97
C PRO A 237 18.26 4.50 23.81
N SER A 238 18.16 5.51 24.68
CA SER A 238 17.05 6.46 24.65
C SER A 238 17.17 7.42 23.48
N ASN A 239 18.37 7.95 23.24
CA ASN A 239 18.67 8.69 22.03
C ASN A 239 18.40 7.86 20.76
N ASN A 240 18.73 6.57 20.75
CA ASN A 240 18.55 5.73 19.57
C ASN A 240 17.09 5.59 19.13
N TYR A 241 16.13 5.41 20.03
CA TYR A 241 14.72 5.36 19.63
C TYR A 241 14.23 6.71 19.10
N LEU A 242 14.74 7.83 19.62
CA LEU A 242 14.43 9.18 19.12
C LEU A 242 14.99 9.40 17.71
N VAL A 243 16.22 8.94 17.44
CA VAL A 243 16.82 8.96 16.09
C VAL A 243 15.96 8.16 15.11
N VAL A 244 15.51 6.95 15.52
CA VAL A 244 14.65 6.11 14.69
C VAL A 244 13.29 6.78 14.43
N MET A 245 12.69 7.38 15.46
CA MET A 245 11.44 8.14 15.33
C MET A 245 11.60 9.30 14.35
N ARG A 246 12.64 10.12 14.51
CA ARG A 246 12.96 11.25 13.64
C ARG A 246 13.14 10.82 12.18
N ARG A 247 13.91 9.75 11.93
CA ARG A 247 14.06 9.16 10.59
C ARG A 247 12.72 8.74 9.98
N GLY A 248 11.82 8.19 10.79
CA GLY A 248 10.47 7.84 10.39
C GLY A 248 9.63 9.05 9.97
N ILE A 249 9.72 10.15 10.74
CA ILE A 249 9.01 11.41 10.45
C ILE A 249 9.58 12.07 9.19
N LEU A 250 10.91 12.20 9.07
CA LEU A 250 11.56 12.74 7.87
C LEU A 250 11.15 11.97 6.62
N LYS A 251 11.11 10.63 6.68
CA LYS A 251 10.64 9.82 5.56
C LYS A 251 9.19 10.16 5.19
N LYS A 252 8.29 10.32 6.16
CA LYS A 252 6.88 10.69 5.89
C LYS A 252 6.78 12.07 5.26
N PHE A 253 7.57 13.04 5.73
CA PHE A 253 7.64 14.39 5.16
C PHE A 253 8.16 14.38 3.71
N ILE A 254 9.27 13.69 3.45
CA ILE A 254 9.87 13.61 2.11
C ILE A 254 8.98 12.85 1.12
N GLU A 255 8.33 11.76 1.55
CA GLU A 255 7.46 10.99 0.67
C GLU A 255 6.03 11.54 0.56
N SER A 256 5.67 12.60 1.31
CA SER A 256 4.27 13.08 1.40
C SER A 256 3.68 13.43 0.04
N ASP A 257 4.47 14.07 -0.82
CA ASP A 257 4.00 14.59 -2.11
C ASP A 257 3.88 13.48 -3.16
N LEU A 258 4.38 12.28 -2.86
CA LEU A 258 4.11 11.08 -3.64
C LEU A 258 2.80 10.42 -3.21
N PHE A 259 2.35 10.57 -1.96
CA PHE A 259 1.09 9.98 -1.53
C PHE A 259 -0.10 10.71 -2.16
N LEU A 260 -1.06 9.93 -2.65
CA LEU A 260 -2.25 10.50 -3.25
C LEU A 260 -3.26 10.81 -2.16
N TYR A 261 -3.91 11.96 -2.27
CA TYR A 261 -5.09 12.21 -1.47
C TYR A 261 -6.19 11.27 -1.96
N THR A 262 -6.85 10.59 -1.01
CA THR A 262 -7.92 9.65 -1.34
C THR A 262 -9.16 9.94 -0.52
N LYS A 263 -10.19 10.46 -1.17
CA LYS A 263 -11.53 10.56 -0.57
C LYS A 263 -12.24 9.21 -0.74
N LYS A 264 -12.43 8.49 0.37
CA LYS A 264 -13.13 7.19 0.38
C LYS A 264 -14.64 7.41 0.45
N THR A 265 -15.36 6.85 -0.51
CA THR A 265 -16.83 6.87 -0.56
C THR A 265 -17.37 5.46 -0.82
N LYS A 266 -18.63 5.21 -0.47
CA LYS A 266 -19.32 3.96 -0.86
C LYS A 266 -19.64 4.02 -2.35
N ASP A 267 -19.24 3.01 -3.13
CA ASP A 267 -19.56 2.99 -4.55
C ASP A 267 -21.07 2.82 -4.73
N GLY A 268 -21.68 3.62 -5.60
CA GLY A 268 -23.12 3.59 -5.80
C GLY A 268 -23.95 4.22 -4.68
N ALA A 269 -23.38 4.99 -3.76
CA ALA A 269 -24.14 5.67 -2.69
C ALA A 269 -25.33 6.50 -3.22
N LEU A 270 -25.17 7.19 -4.36
CA LEU A 270 -26.27 7.92 -5.00
C LEU A 270 -27.37 6.99 -5.52
N ALA A 271 -26.99 5.85 -6.12
CA ALA A 271 -27.95 4.85 -6.56
C ALA A 271 -28.70 4.27 -5.35
N GLU A 272 -28.00 3.97 -4.26
CA GLU A 272 -28.60 3.51 -3.01
C GLU A 272 -29.63 4.51 -2.46
N GLN A 273 -29.30 5.80 -2.42
CA GLN A 273 -30.26 6.84 -2.02
C GLN A 273 -31.47 6.93 -2.96
N PHE A 274 -31.26 6.79 -4.26
CA PHE A 274 -32.36 6.73 -5.24
C PHE A 274 -33.30 5.54 -4.97
N TYR A 275 -32.76 4.35 -4.73
CA TYR A 275 -33.55 3.17 -4.37
C TYR A 275 -34.25 3.31 -3.00
N TYR A 276 -33.61 3.98 -2.03
CA TYR A 276 -34.26 4.31 -0.76
C TYR A 276 -35.40 5.31 -0.93
N GLY A 277 -35.29 6.23 -1.90
CA GLY A 277 -36.37 7.10 -2.34
C GLY A 277 -37.54 6.31 -2.92
N ILE A 278 -37.28 5.34 -3.81
CA ILE A 278 -38.30 4.43 -4.35
C ILE A 278 -38.99 3.66 -3.22
N ALA A 279 -38.22 3.08 -2.29
CA ALA A 279 -38.78 2.36 -1.14
C ALA A 279 -39.72 3.24 -0.30
N ALA A 280 -39.32 4.50 -0.03
CA ALA A 280 -40.14 5.45 0.71
C ALA A 280 -41.42 5.83 -0.05
N ALA A 281 -41.32 6.05 -1.37
CA ALA A 281 -42.45 6.39 -2.23
C ALA A 281 -43.47 5.24 -2.28
N THR A 282 -43.02 4.00 -2.53
CA THR A 282 -43.91 2.82 -2.56
C THR A 282 -44.59 2.60 -1.21
N SER A 283 -43.86 2.78 -0.12
CA SER A 283 -44.43 2.64 1.23
C SER A 283 -45.45 3.74 1.53
N MET A 284 -45.20 4.97 1.10
CA MET A 284 -46.17 6.07 1.21
C MET A 284 -47.43 5.79 0.39
N ILE A 285 -47.30 5.33 -0.85
CA ILE A 285 -48.45 4.96 -1.69
C ILE A 285 -49.30 3.89 -1.00
N PHE A 286 -48.67 2.83 -0.47
CA PHE A 286 -49.38 1.80 0.31
C PHE A 286 -50.15 2.40 1.48
N ALA A 287 -49.49 3.23 2.31
CA ALA A 287 -50.12 3.81 3.48
C ALA A 287 -51.31 4.70 3.13
N THR A 288 -51.16 5.50 2.07
CA THR A 288 -52.17 6.41 1.56
C THR A 288 -53.36 5.65 0.97
N VAL A 289 -53.13 4.56 0.23
CA VAL A 289 -54.22 3.70 -0.28
C VAL A 289 -55.02 3.09 0.86
N VAL A 290 -54.36 2.56 1.89
CA VAL A 290 -55.03 2.02 3.09
C VAL A 290 -55.78 3.11 3.84
N SER A 291 -55.18 4.30 3.99
CA SER A 291 -55.80 5.46 4.64
C SER A 291 -57.08 5.89 3.92
N PHE A 292 -57.03 6.09 2.60
CA PHE A 292 -58.19 6.49 1.82
C PHE A 292 -59.26 5.41 1.78
N SER A 293 -58.88 4.14 1.65
CA SER A 293 -59.81 3.02 1.67
C SER A 293 -60.54 2.92 3.02
N ALA A 294 -59.80 3.03 4.13
CA ALA A 294 -60.38 3.03 5.47
C ALA A 294 -61.28 4.25 5.71
N GLN A 295 -60.89 5.43 5.21
CA GLN A 295 -61.68 6.65 5.34
C GLN A 295 -62.98 6.58 4.53
N LEU A 296 -62.96 5.99 3.32
CA LEU A 296 -64.15 5.77 2.50
C LEU A 296 -65.12 4.77 3.15
N HIS A 297 -64.61 3.75 3.84
CA HIS A 297 -65.44 2.69 4.41
C HIS A 297 -65.98 3.02 5.80
N TYR A 298 -65.14 3.56 6.69
CA TYR A 298 -65.49 3.81 8.10
C TYR A 298 -65.83 5.29 8.40
N GLY A 299 -65.79 6.17 7.40
CA GLY A 299 -66.02 7.60 7.56
C GLY A 299 -64.88 8.33 8.29
N ASN A 300 -65.14 9.57 8.71
CA ASN A 300 -64.16 10.40 9.42
C ASN A 300 -64.26 10.18 10.95
N PHE A 301 -63.12 10.09 11.64
CA PHE A 301 -63.00 10.06 13.11
C PHE A 301 -63.66 8.88 13.84
N THR A 302 -63.56 7.67 13.30
CA THR A 302 -64.04 6.45 13.97
C THR A 302 -62.89 5.64 14.58
N THR A 303 -63.17 4.89 15.66
CA THR A 303 -62.17 4.02 16.31
C THR A 303 -61.55 3.00 15.34
N PRO A 304 -62.30 2.36 14.42
CA PRO A 304 -61.72 1.47 13.40
C PRO A 304 -60.76 2.19 12.44
N LEU A 305 -61.07 3.42 12.03
CA LEU A 305 -60.17 4.24 11.20
C LEU A 305 -58.85 4.50 11.93
N PHE A 306 -58.90 4.86 13.22
CA PHE A 306 -57.70 5.11 14.01
C PHE A 306 -56.78 3.86 14.05
N PHE A 307 -57.33 2.69 14.33
CA PHE A 307 -56.55 1.43 14.30
C PHE A 307 -56.00 1.14 12.90
N ALA A 308 -56.78 1.34 11.84
CA ALA A 308 -56.32 1.14 10.47
C ALA A 308 -55.14 2.05 10.11
N LEU A 309 -55.16 3.32 10.55
CA LEU A 309 -54.07 4.28 10.33
C LEU A 309 -52.79 3.90 11.09
N VAL A 310 -52.90 3.50 12.36
CA VAL A 310 -51.74 3.06 13.16
C VAL A 310 -51.11 1.80 12.55
N ILE A 311 -51.93 0.81 12.21
CA ILE A 311 -51.45 -0.43 11.58
C ILE A 311 -50.81 -0.12 10.23
N SER A 312 -51.46 0.68 9.39
CA SER A 312 -50.93 1.14 8.10
C SER A 312 -49.56 1.81 8.25
N TYR A 313 -49.39 2.67 9.26
CA TYR A 313 -48.12 3.33 9.54
C TYR A 313 -47.02 2.34 9.94
N VAL A 314 -47.31 1.36 10.80
CA VAL A 314 -46.35 0.33 11.19
C VAL A 314 -45.96 -0.53 9.99
N PHE A 315 -46.93 -0.96 9.18
CA PHE A 315 -46.68 -1.75 7.98
C PHE A 315 -45.89 -0.97 6.93
N LYS A 316 -46.20 0.31 6.70
CA LYS A 316 -45.42 1.21 5.85
C LYS A 316 -43.95 1.20 6.25
N ASP A 317 -43.64 1.33 7.54
CA ASP A 317 -42.26 1.32 8.00
C ASP A 317 -41.58 -0.04 7.83
N ARG A 318 -42.29 -1.15 8.08
CA ARG A 318 -41.74 -2.49 7.83
C ARG A 318 -41.47 -2.74 6.33
N ILE A 319 -42.38 -2.34 5.45
CA ILE A 319 -42.23 -2.46 3.99
C ILE A 319 -41.02 -1.64 3.52
N LYS A 320 -40.90 -0.40 3.99
CA LYS A 320 -39.77 0.49 3.68
C LYS A 320 -38.44 -0.15 4.08
N ASP A 321 -38.34 -0.67 5.29
CA ASP A 321 -37.10 -1.28 5.79
C ASP A 321 -36.73 -2.56 5.03
N LEU A 322 -37.71 -3.42 4.73
CA LEU A 322 -37.51 -4.61 3.90
C LEU A 322 -37.03 -4.26 2.49
N MET A 323 -37.64 -3.25 1.86
CA MET A 323 -37.22 -2.78 0.53
C MET A 323 -35.83 -2.16 0.54
N ARG A 324 -35.48 -1.36 1.57
CA ARG A 324 -34.12 -0.83 1.74
C ARG A 324 -33.09 -1.94 1.86
N TYR A 325 -33.39 -2.96 2.65
CA TYR A 325 -32.53 -4.14 2.80
C TYR A 325 -32.38 -4.90 1.46
N TYR A 326 -33.49 -5.14 0.76
CA TYR A 326 -33.47 -5.81 -0.54
C TYR A 326 -32.67 -5.02 -1.60
N PHE A 327 -32.86 -3.71 -1.70
CA PHE A 327 -32.12 -2.88 -2.66
C PHE A 327 -30.64 -2.77 -2.32
N SER A 328 -30.29 -2.57 -1.04
CA SER A 328 -28.88 -2.51 -0.62
C SER A 328 -28.13 -3.82 -0.89
N THR A 329 -28.78 -4.98 -0.70
CA THR A 329 -28.20 -6.30 -1.03
C THR A 329 -28.10 -6.54 -2.53
N GLN A 330 -29.07 -6.09 -3.34
CA GLN A 330 -29.02 -6.22 -4.80
C GLN A 330 -27.98 -5.29 -5.44
N LEU A 331 -27.83 -4.07 -4.92
CA LEU A 331 -26.78 -3.13 -5.32
C LEU A 331 -25.38 -3.67 -5.00
N GLY A 332 -25.19 -4.31 -3.84
CA GLY A 332 -23.92 -4.93 -3.46
C GLY A 332 -23.43 -6.01 -4.44
N LYS A 333 -24.29 -6.56 -5.30
CA LYS A 333 -23.90 -7.52 -6.36
C LYS A 333 -23.30 -6.85 -7.60
N LYS A 334 -23.65 -5.59 -7.88
CA LYS A 334 -23.24 -4.85 -9.09
C LYS A 334 -22.15 -3.80 -8.80
N TYR A 335 -22.17 -3.20 -7.61
CA TYR A 335 -21.24 -2.16 -7.21
C TYR A 335 -20.09 -2.73 -6.38
N TYR A 336 -18.98 -1.97 -6.32
CA TYR A 336 -17.90 -2.27 -5.39
C TYR A 336 -18.25 -1.78 -3.98
N ASP A 337 -17.52 -2.22 -2.96
CA ASP A 337 -17.83 -1.79 -1.59
C ASP A 337 -17.38 -0.36 -1.35
N THR A 338 -16.21 -0.01 -1.91
CA THR A 338 -15.59 1.29 -1.72
C THR A 338 -15.04 1.81 -3.04
N LYS A 339 -15.16 3.12 -3.24
CA LYS A 339 -14.53 3.87 -4.31
C LYS A 339 -13.67 4.97 -3.69
N ARG A 340 -12.42 5.08 -4.13
CA ARG A 340 -11.50 6.14 -3.74
C ARG A 340 -11.13 6.93 -4.98
N GLU A 341 -11.40 8.23 -4.97
CA GLU A 341 -10.87 9.12 -6.00
C GLU A 341 -9.39 9.37 -5.73
N LEU A 342 -8.59 9.42 -6.79
CA LEU A 342 -7.15 9.62 -6.72
C LEU A 342 -6.81 11.02 -7.22
N GLU A 343 -6.18 11.82 -6.36
CA GLU A 343 -5.84 13.21 -6.64
C GLU A 343 -4.36 13.50 -6.33
N ILE A 344 -3.75 14.34 -7.18
CA ILE A 344 -2.42 14.94 -6.97
C ILE A 344 -2.63 16.45 -6.86
N GLN A 345 -2.42 17.05 -5.69
CA GLN A 345 -2.62 18.50 -5.43
C GLN A 345 -3.92 19.01 -6.09
N ASP A 346 -5.05 18.42 -5.71
CA ASP A 346 -6.41 18.75 -6.17
C ASP A 346 -6.72 18.45 -7.66
N LYS A 347 -5.78 17.87 -8.40
CA LYS A 347 -6.03 17.37 -9.75
C LYS A 347 -6.36 15.88 -9.73
N LYS A 348 -7.56 15.54 -10.18
CA LYS A 348 -8.00 14.15 -10.34
C LYS A 348 -7.19 13.42 -11.41
N ILE A 349 -6.60 12.29 -11.04
CA ILE A 349 -5.82 11.42 -11.93
C ILE A 349 -6.47 10.06 -12.18
N GLY A 350 -7.49 9.72 -11.40
CA GLY A 350 -8.14 8.42 -11.52
C GLY A 350 -9.02 8.05 -10.33
N TRP A 351 -9.30 6.76 -10.21
CA TRP A 351 -10.01 6.20 -9.07
C TRP A 351 -9.61 4.73 -8.86
N THR A 352 -9.83 4.26 -7.63
CA THR A 352 -9.74 2.83 -7.28
C THR A 352 -11.06 2.38 -6.69
N LYS A 353 -11.43 1.14 -6.96
CA LYS A 353 -12.59 0.48 -6.37
C LYS A 353 -12.17 -0.85 -5.78
N GLU A 354 -12.72 -1.17 -4.62
CA GLU A 354 -12.39 -2.38 -3.88
C GLU A 354 -13.67 -3.07 -3.44
N ALA A 355 -13.69 -4.39 -3.51
CA ALA A 355 -14.80 -5.19 -3.02
C ALA A 355 -14.31 -6.49 -2.39
N PHE A 356 -14.98 -6.92 -1.34
CA PHE A 356 -14.73 -8.13 -0.59
C PHE A 356 -16.02 -8.95 -0.51
N ASP A 357 -15.92 -10.25 -0.78
CA ASP A 357 -16.99 -11.19 -0.50
C ASP A 357 -16.44 -12.61 -0.31
N PHE A 358 -17.23 -13.52 0.26
CA PHE A 358 -16.91 -14.94 0.27
C PHE A 358 -17.47 -15.62 -0.98
N ALA A 359 -16.62 -16.15 -1.85
CA ALA A 359 -17.09 -16.87 -3.03
C ALA A 359 -17.43 -18.33 -2.67
N PRO A 360 -18.63 -18.84 -3.01
CA PRO A 360 -18.83 -20.28 -3.00
C PRO A 360 -17.96 -20.92 -4.09
N GLU A 361 -17.46 -22.13 -3.84
CA GLU A 361 -16.57 -22.86 -4.77
C GLU A 361 -17.16 -22.97 -6.19
N SER A 362 -18.47 -23.17 -6.30
CA SER A 362 -19.19 -23.24 -7.59
C SER A 362 -19.18 -21.95 -8.42
N LYS A 363 -18.87 -20.80 -7.81
CA LYS A 363 -18.74 -19.50 -8.50
C LYS A 363 -17.28 -19.12 -8.75
N VAL A 364 -16.32 -19.94 -8.31
CA VAL A 364 -14.90 -19.73 -8.61
C VAL A 364 -14.63 -20.27 -10.02
N PRO A 365 -13.97 -19.49 -10.90
CA PRO A 365 -13.66 -19.96 -12.25
C PRO A 365 -12.81 -21.24 -12.22
N ALA A 366 -13.09 -22.18 -13.14
CA ALA A 366 -12.39 -23.46 -13.20
C ALA A 366 -10.87 -23.31 -13.34
N GLU A 367 -10.40 -22.30 -14.08
CA GLU A 367 -8.98 -21.97 -14.22
C GLU A 367 -8.31 -21.67 -12.86
N ILE A 368 -8.99 -20.95 -11.97
CA ILE A 368 -8.51 -20.63 -10.62
C ILE A 368 -8.45 -21.90 -9.77
N MET A 369 -9.47 -22.77 -9.87
CA MET A 369 -9.49 -24.05 -9.16
C MET A 369 -8.37 -24.99 -9.65
N ASN A 370 -8.09 -24.99 -10.95
CA ASN A 370 -7.00 -25.75 -11.54
C ASN A 370 -5.64 -25.26 -11.05
N ILE A 371 -5.43 -23.94 -10.92
CA ILE A 371 -4.21 -23.36 -10.34
C ILE A 371 -4.11 -23.68 -8.84
N ARG A 372 -5.24 -23.71 -8.10
CA ARG A 372 -5.27 -24.06 -6.67
C ARG A 372 -4.74 -25.46 -6.42
N LYS A 373 -5.07 -26.41 -7.31
CA LYS A 373 -4.62 -27.82 -7.33
C LYS A 373 -4.38 -28.38 -5.92
N ARG A 374 -5.47 -28.65 -5.20
CA ARG A 374 -5.40 -29.22 -3.84
C ARG A 374 -4.66 -30.56 -3.88
N THR A 375 -3.89 -30.84 -2.82
CA THR A 375 -3.35 -32.19 -2.65
C THR A 375 -4.50 -33.17 -2.35
N PRO A 376 -4.34 -34.47 -2.62
CA PRO A 376 -5.41 -35.45 -2.36
C PRO A 376 -5.95 -35.40 -0.94
N LEU A 377 -5.08 -35.18 0.05
CA LEU A 377 -5.48 -35.05 1.46
C LEU A 377 -6.31 -33.79 1.72
N VAL A 378 -5.88 -32.63 1.19
CA VAL A 378 -6.60 -31.36 1.35
C VAL A 378 -7.95 -31.41 0.61
N GLU A 379 -8.01 -32.09 -0.52
CA GLU A 379 -9.27 -32.32 -1.25
C GLU A 379 -10.23 -33.22 -0.46
N ALA A 380 -9.71 -34.26 0.21
CA ALA A 380 -10.52 -35.11 1.09
C ALA A 380 -11.10 -34.33 2.28
N GLU A 381 -10.28 -33.48 2.92
CA GLU A 381 -10.72 -32.58 3.99
C GLU A 381 -11.77 -31.57 3.48
N ASN A 382 -11.53 -30.98 2.30
CA ASN A 382 -12.43 -30.00 1.69
C ASN A 382 -13.84 -30.56 1.50
N ARG A 383 -13.97 -31.83 1.09
CA ARG A 383 -15.29 -32.47 0.92
C ARG A 383 -16.09 -32.60 2.21
N ILE A 384 -15.43 -32.54 3.37
CA ILE A 384 -16.06 -32.63 4.69
C ILE A 384 -16.41 -31.23 5.20
N TYR A 385 -15.46 -30.29 5.14
CA TYR A 385 -15.56 -29.01 5.85
C TYR A 385 -15.79 -27.79 4.96
N ASN A 386 -15.69 -27.92 3.64
CA ASN A 386 -15.81 -26.85 2.63
C ASN A 386 -14.88 -25.65 2.89
N GLU A 387 -13.73 -25.64 2.22
CA GLU A 387 -12.73 -24.56 2.22
C GLU A 387 -13.39 -23.21 1.92
N GLN A 388 -13.19 -22.26 2.84
CA GLN A 388 -13.74 -20.92 2.70
C GLN A 388 -12.87 -20.13 1.72
N ILE A 389 -13.50 -19.55 0.71
CA ILE A 389 -12.82 -18.80 -0.34
C ILE A 389 -13.21 -17.33 -0.23
N ILE A 390 -12.26 -16.48 0.09
CA ILE A 390 -12.42 -15.03 0.07
C ILE A 390 -12.09 -14.53 -1.32
N LEU A 391 -12.96 -13.70 -1.90
CA LEU A 391 -12.71 -12.96 -3.14
C LEU A 391 -12.54 -11.48 -2.83
N TYR A 392 -11.32 -10.99 -3.03
CA TYR A 392 -10.99 -9.57 -2.96
C TYR A 392 -10.74 -9.03 -4.37
N LYS A 393 -11.58 -8.10 -4.81
CA LYS A 393 -11.53 -7.46 -6.13
C LYS A 393 -11.01 -6.06 -6.01
N LYS A 394 -10.10 -5.68 -6.90
CA LYS A 394 -9.58 -4.32 -7.04
C LYS A 394 -9.67 -3.90 -8.49
N LEU A 395 -10.27 -2.74 -8.74
CA LEU A 395 -10.37 -2.11 -10.06
C LEU A 395 -9.75 -0.73 -9.97
N VAL A 396 -8.83 -0.42 -10.87
CA VAL A 396 -8.06 0.83 -10.88
C VAL A 396 -8.18 1.46 -12.26
N ASN A 397 -8.49 2.74 -12.28
CA ASN A 397 -8.62 3.53 -13.50
C ASN A 397 -7.73 4.77 -13.39
N LEU A 398 -6.84 4.98 -14.36
CA LEU A 398 -5.84 6.04 -14.34
C LEU A 398 -5.77 6.77 -15.69
N SER A 399 -5.71 8.10 -15.65
CA SER A 399 -5.37 8.93 -16.81
C SER A 399 -3.85 9.04 -16.95
N SER A 400 -3.30 8.57 -18.07
CA SER A 400 -1.85 8.67 -18.32
C SER A 400 -1.41 10.13 -18.51
N SER A 401 -2.19 10.94 -19.21
CA SER A 401 -1.90 12.36 -19.46
C SER A 401 -1.88 13.20 -18.18
N ALA A 402 -2.79 12.93 -17.24
CA ALA A 402 -2.84 13.62 -15.96
C ALA A 402 -1.63 13.29 -15.06
N ILE A 403 -1.04 12.10 -15.22
CA ILE A 403 0.13 11.62 -14.44
C ILE A 403 1.47 12.03 -15.07
N LYS A 404 1.62 11.93 -16.41
CA LYS A 404 2.92 11.96 -17.11
C LYS A 404 3.74 13.25 -16.97
N ARG A 405 3.13 14.41 -16.72
CA ARG A 405 3.82 15.71 -16.75
C ARG A 405 3.50 16.57 -15.54
N TYR A 406 3.52 15.97 -14.36
CA TYR A 406 3.28 16.70 -13.13
C TYR A 406 4.57 17.38 -12.63
N LYS A 407 4.53 18.71 -12.47
CA LYS A 407 5.67 19.58 -12.05
C LYS A 407 7.01 19.21 -12.70
N GLY A 408 6.96 18.90 -14.00
CA GLY A 408 8.12 18.63 -14.84
C GLY A 408 8.78 17.24 -14.69
N TYR A 409 8.26 16.36 -13.81
CA TYR A 409 8.71 14.98 -13.70
C TYR A 409 7.85 14.03 -14.53
N GLN A 410 8.47 12.96 -15.03
CA GLN A 410 7.78 11.90 -15.76
C GLN A 410 7.40 10.74 -14.82
N PHE A 411 6.17 10.78 -14.32
CA PHE A 411 5.63 9.70 -13.51
C PHE A 411 5.09 8.58 -14.40
N ALA A 412 5.40 7.33 -14.06
CA ALA A 412 4.99 6.15 -14.82
C ALA A 412 3.60 5.62 -14.43
N GLY A 413 3.09 6.01 -13.24
CA GLY A 413 1.85 5.48 -12.69
C GLY A 413 1.85 5.53 -11.16
N ILE A 414 1.17 4.57 -10.54
CA ILE A 414 0.98 4.50 -9.07
C ILE A 414 1.45 3.17 -8.50
N ASN A 415 1.85 3.19 -7.23
CA ASN A 415 2.00 2.03 -6.37
C ASN A 415 0.85 2.00 -5.37
N ASP A 416 0.16 0.87 -5.29
CA ASP A 416 -0.75 0.54 -4.20
C ASP A 416 -0.06 -0.45 -3.28
N VAL A 417 0.22 -0.03 -2.05
CA VAL A 417 0.73 -0.91 -1.00
C VAL A 417 -0.45 -1.34 -0.15
N THR A 418 -0.98 -2.53 -0.45
CA THR A 418 -2.05 -3.17 0.32
C THR A 418 -1.44 -4.09 1.36
N ARG A 419 -1.61 -3.74 2.64
CA ARG A 419 -1.21 -4.54 3.80
C ARG A 419 -2.38 -5.36 4.29
N PHE A 420 -2.16 -6.64 4.55
CA PHE A 420 -3.10 -7.55 5.17
C PHE A 420 -2.59 -7.95 6.55
N ASN A 421 -3.39 -7.72 7.58
CA ASN A 421 -3.11 -8.11 8.94
C ASN A 421 -3.86 -9.41 9.28
N LEU A 422 -3.16 -10.38 9.85
CA LEU A 422 -3.69 -11.72 10.13
C LEU A 422 -4.14 -11.90 11.59
N THR A 423 -4.26 -10.82 12.37
CA THR A 423 -4.59 -10.92 13.80
C THR A 423 -5.90 -11.67 14.04
N HIS A 424 -6.92 -11.48 13.19
CA HIS A 424 -8.18 -12.25 13.32
C HIS A 424 -8.07 -13.71 12.89
N PHE A 425 -7.13 -14.03 11.99
CA PHE A 425 -6.90 -15.41 11.53
C PHE A 425 -6.21 -16.27 12.59
N ILE A 426 -5.45 -15.66 13.51
CA ILE A 426 -4.68 -16.39 14.53
C ILE A 426 -5.45 -16.64 15.83
N GLN A 427 -6.60 -15.98 16.05
CA GLN A 427 -7.33 -16.02 17.33
C GLN A 427 -7.82 -17.42 17.70
N LYS A 428 -8.17 -18.23 16.70
CA LYS A 428 -8.70 -19.60 16.86
C LYS A 428 -7.67 -20.68 16.54
N MET A 429 -6.39 -20.32 16.43
CA MET A 429 -5.32 -21.29 16.21
C MET A 429 -4.96 -22.02 17.51
N ASP A 430 -4.45 -23.24 17.34
CA ASP A 430 -3.84 -24.00 18.42
C ASP A 430 -2.54 -23.34 18.91
N ASN A 431 -1.94 -23.94 19.95
CA ASN A 431 -0.64 -23.54 20.44
C ASN A 431 0.43 -23.62 19.34
N GLU A 432 1.38 -22.69 19.37
CA GLU A 432 2.43 -22.56 18.36
C GLU A 432 3.24 -23.86 18.21
N TYR A 433 3.58 -24.47 19.35
CA TYR A 433 4.35 -25.70 19.41
C TYR A 433 3.51 -26.85 19.93
N ILE A 434 3.60 -27.98 19.24
CA ILE A 434 2.98 -29.25 19.64
C ILE A 434 4.08 -30.29 19.92
N PRO A 435 3.91 -31.13 20.95
CA PRO A 435 4.82 -32.25 21.16
C PRO A 435 4.60 -33.31 20.08
N ILE A 436 5.69 -33.79 19.50
CA ILE A 436 5.74 -34.93 18.59
C ILE A 436 6.66 -36.00 19.19
N TYR A 437 6.38 -37.26 18.87
CA TYR A 437 7.10 -38.40 19.42
C TYR A 437 7.70 -39.18 18.27
N VAL A 438 8.99 -39.47 18.35
CA VAL A 438 9.74 -40.25 17.37
C VAL A 438 10.25 -41.51 18.08
N PRO A 439 10.19 -42.70 17.45
CA PRO A 439 10.74 -43.91 18.06
C PRO A 439 12.23 -43.75 18.33
N ASP A 440 12.67 -44.26 19.47
CA ASP A 440 14.07 -44.30 19.87
C ASP A 440 14.42 -45.70 20.38
N GLU A 441 15.55 -46.24 19.95
CA GLU A 441 15.93 -47.62 20.26
C GLU A 441 16.40 -47.81 21.72
N GLN A 442 16.81 -46.74 22.42
CA GLN A 442 17.29 -46.82 23.80
C GLN A 442 16.17 -46.53 24.80
N ASP A 443 15.42 -45.44 24.58
CA ASP A 443 14.43 -44.92 25.52
C ASP A 443 12.98 -45.22 25.07
N GLY A 444 12.80 -45.93 23.95
CA GLY A 444 11.50 -46.23 23.34
C GLY A 444 10.96 -45.08 22.49
N TYR A 445 11.01 -43.85 23.01
CA TYR A 445 10.66 -42.65 22.24
C TYR A 445 11.42 -41.40 22.69
N ILE A 446 11.65 -40.50 21.74
CA ILE A 446 12.10 -39.12 22.00
C ILE A 446 10.93 -38.16 21.80
N LYS A 447 10.70 -37.30 22.79
CA LYS A 447 9.76 -36.18 22.70
C LYS A 447 10.46 -34.97 22.10
N MET A 448 9.97 -34.51 20.96
CA MET A 448 10.41 -33.28 20.31
C MET A 448 9.24 -32.29 20.23
N THR A 449 9.53 -31.01 20.02
CA THR A 449 8.50 -30.00 19.76
C THR A 449 8.58 -29.54 18.32
N SER A 450 7.44 -29.50 17.64
CA SER A 450 7.34 -28.96 16.29
C SER A 450 6.33 -27.83 16.24
N GLU A 451 6.55 -26.88 15.35
CA GLU A 451 5.59 -25.82 15.08
C GLU A 451 4.37 -26.40 14.36
N LYS A 452 3.16 -26.01 14.80
CA LYS A 452 1.93 -26.24 14.04
C LYS A 452 1.69 -25.05 13.14
N VAL A 453 1.57 -25.29 11.83
CA VAL A 453 1.55 -24.24 10.81
C VAL A 453 0.30 -24.38 9.94
N TYR A 454 -0.28 -23.25 9.56
CA TYR A 454 -1.46 -23.16 8.71
C TYR A 454 -1.07 -22.48 7.39
N ALA A 455 -1.70 -22.89 6.29
CA ALA A 455 -1.36 -22.43 4.95
C ALA A 455 -2.50 -21.63 4.30
N LEU A 456 -2.30 -20.33 4.12
CA LEU A 456 -3.17 -19.49 3.29
C LEU A 456 -2.64 -19.51 1.84
N HIS A 457 -3.53 -19.79 0.89
CA HIS A 457 -3.18 -19.73 -0.54
C HIS A 457 -3.84 -18.54 -1.21
N PHE A 458 -3.09 -17.82 -2.02
CA PHE A 458 -3.56 -16.69 -2.81
C PHE A 458 -3.41 -17.01 -4.28
N ILE A 459 -4.47 -16.80 -5.05
CA ILE A 459 -4.42 -16.81 -6.50
C ILE A 459 -4.88 -15.45 -6.99
N LEU A 460 -4.02 -14.77 -7.72
CA LEU A 460 -4.29 -13.45 -8.27
C LEU A 460 -4.47 -13.59 -9.77
N ARG A 461 -5.61 -13.13 -10.29
CA ARG A 461 -5.80 -12.87 -11.71
C ARG A 461 -5.57 -11.39 -11.96
N CYS A 462 -4.49 -11.06 -12.63
CA CYS A 462 -4.09 -9.69 -12.94
C CYS A 462 -4.40 -9.41 -14.41
N GLN A 463 -5.29 -8.45 -14.65
CA GLN A 463 -5.67 -8.04 -16.00
C GLN A 463 -5.39 -6.55 -16.16
N GLY A 464 -4.40 -6.22 -16.98
CA GLY A 464 -4.21 -4.86 -17.49
C GLY A 464 -4.82 -4.72 -18.88
N HIS A 465 -4.44 -3.65 -19.58
CA HIS A 465 -4.94 -3.35 -20.92
C HIS A 465 -4.64 -4.44 -21.96
N GLU A 466 -3.44 -5.05 -21.92
CA GLU A 466 -3.01 -6.04 -22.94
C GLU A 466 -2.54 -7.36 -22.34
N ASN A 467 -2.31 -7.41 -21.04
CA ASN A 467 -1.75 -8.56 -20.38
C ASN A 467 -2.75 -9.08 -19.36
N LEU A 468 -3.03 -10.38 -19.45
CA LEU A 468 -3.69 -11.16 -18.44
C LEU A 468 -2.73 -12.25 -17.98
N TYR A 469 -2.49 -12.31 -16.68
CA TYR A 469 -1.63 -13.33 -16.09
C TYR A 469 -2.10 -13.70 -14.69
N PHE A 470 -1.63 -14.84 -14.21
CA PHE A 470 -1.93 -15.35 -12.88
C PHE A 470 -0.67 -15.41 -12.03
N ARG A 471 -0.84 -15.24 -10.72
CA ARG A 471 0.22 -15.46 -9.73
C ARG A 471 -0.34 -16.20 -8.54
N LYS A 472 0.45 -17.13 -8.01
CA LYS A 472 0.07 -17.99 -6.90
C LYS A 472 1.05 -17.81 -5.76
N PHE A 473 0.53 -17.59 -4.55
CA PHE A 473 1.35 -17.48 -3.35
C PHE A 473 0.84 -18.43 -2.28
N ARG A 474 1.76 -18.95 -1.47
CA ARG A 474 1.47 -19.65 -0.24
C ARG A 474 2.10 -18.91 0.92
N LEU A 475 1.28 -18.64 1.93
CA LEU A 475 1.68 -18.02 3.19
C LEU A 475 1.56 -19.06 4.29
N LEU A 476 2.66 -19.32 4.98
CA LEU A 476 2.69 -20.16 6.16
C LEU A 476 2.76 -19.30 7.41
N PHE A 477 1.89 -19.58 8.37
CA PHE A 477 1.77 -18.80 9.59
C PHE A 477 1.17 -19.63 10.72
N ASN A 478 1.41 -19.20 11.95
CA ASN A 478 0.90 -19.81 13.16
C ASN A 478 0.52 -18.72 14.17
N ARG A 479 0.19 -19.13 15.41
CA ARG A 479 -0.16 -18.18 16.49
C ARG A 479 0.99 -17.21 16.83
N GLY A 480 2.22 -17.62 16.58
CA GLY A 480 3.43 -16.81 16.68
C GLY A 480 3.68 -15.90 15.49
N GLY A 481 2.81 -15.89 14.47
CA GLY A 481 2.90 -14.98 13.33
C GLY A 481 3.28 -15.65 12.01
N ILE A 482 3.66 -14.83 11.04
CA ILE A 482 4.00 -15.25 9.69
C ILE A 482 5.40 -15.85 9.68
N LYS A 483 5.53 -17.06 9.12
CA LYS A 483 6.80 -17.78 8.96
C LYS A 483 7.41 -17.52 7.59
N GLU A 484 6.63 -17.72 6.54
CA GLU A 484 7.08 -17.49 5.17
C GLU A 484 5.93 -17.08 4.25
N ILE A 485 6.27 -16.36 3.18
CA ILE A 485 5.40 -16.17 2.02
C ILE A 485 6.20 -16.44 0.75
N THR A 486 5.73 -17.39 -0.04
CA THR A 486 6.47 -17.91 -1.19
C THR A 486 5.58 -17.88 -2.42
N GLU A 487 6.12 -17.38 -3.52
CA GLU A 487 5.48 -17.50 -4.83
C GLU A 487 5.68 -18.93 -5.36
N ILE A 488 4.59 -19.55 -5.80
CA ILE A 488 4.61 -20.89 -6.37
C ILE A 488 4.50 -20.72 -7.88
N TYR A 489 5.54 -21.15 -8.58
CA TYR A 489 5.54 -21.33 -10.02
C TYR A 489 5.08 -22.76 -10.32
N ASP A 490 4.25 -22.92 -11.35
CA ASP A 490 3.79 -24.23 -11.83
C ASP A 490 4.87 -24.96 -12.63
#